data_AF-A0A944IVC8-F1
#
_entry.id   AF-A0A944IVC8-F1
#
_cell.length_a   1.000
_cell.length_b   1.000
_cell.length_c   1.000
_cell.angle_alpha   90.00
_cell.angle_beta   90.00
_cell.angle_gamma   90.00
#
_symmetry.space_group_name_H-M   'P 1'
#
loop_
_entity.id
_entity.type
_entity.pdbx_description
1 polymer ?
#
loop_
_entity_poly.entity_id
_entity_poly.type
_entity_poly.pdbx_seq_one_letter_code
_entity_poly.pdbx_strand_id
1 'polypeptide(L)'
;MATTFLSEGTRHEVAREQIQQAAARLVPAHSETFSKNQAWFALVGGGLHYVVDLLDAATGHRPSNVETARAALDTLGFPGLCLAYGSLLADGHPAHRE
;
A
#
# COMPACT_ATOMS: atom_id res chain seq x y z
N MET A 1 -12.48 6.67 10.15
CA MET A 1 -12.03 5.43 10.85
C MET A 1 -10.51 5.46 10.89
N ALA A 2 -9.87 5.09 12.00
CA ALA A 2 -8.41 5.15 12.15
C ALA A 2 -7.82 3.80 12.56
N THR A 3 -6.53 3.59 12.24
CA THR A 3 -5.74 2.41 12.61
C THR A 3 -4.29 2.83 12.90
N THR A 4 -3.47 1.88 13.35
CA THR A 4 -2.04 2.10 13.56
C THR A 4 -1.19 1.17 12.70
N PHE A 5 0.00 1.62 12.31
CA PHE A 5 0.98 0.82 11.60
C PHE A 5 2.40 1.07 12.13
N LEU A 6 3.34 0.18 11.83
CA LEU A 6 4.74 0.31 12.22
C LEU A 6 5.57 1.00 11.13
N SER A 7 6.39 1.96 11.52
CA SER A 7 7.42 2.61 10.70
C SER A 7 8.68 2.71 11.56
N GLU A 8 9.80 2.15 11.09
CA GLU A 8 11.09 2.16 11.81
C GLU A 8 10.98 1.75 13.30
N GLY A 9 10.11 0.78 13.61
CA GLY A 9 9.88 0.31 14.98
C GLY A 9 8.97 1.20 15.84
N THR A 10 8.51 2.33 15.32
CA THR A 10 7.55 3.24 15.99
C THR A 10 6.13 3.03 15.43
N ARG A 11 5.11 3.15 16.30
CA ARG A 11 3.70 3.09 15.88
C ARG A 11 3.21 4.47 15.47
N HIS A 12 2.58 4.54 14.31
CA HIS A 12 1.95 5.75 13.78
C HIS A 12 0.47 5.51 13.53
N GLU A 13 -0.35 6.53 13.75
CA GLU A 13 -1.78 6.50 13.48
C GLU A 13 -2.07 7.00 12.06
N VAL A 14 -3.08 6.42 11.42
CA VAL A 14 -3.56 6.84 10.12
C VAL A 14 -5.08 6.68 10.03
N ALA A 15 -5.74 7.71 9.52
CA ALA A 15 -7.17 7.75 9.26
C ALA A 15 -7.49 7.50 7.79
N ARG A 16 -8.67 6.93 7.55
CA ARG A 16 -9.21 6.65 6.20
C ARG A 16 -9.22 7.89 5.31
N GLU A 17 -9.56 9.04 5.89
CA GLU A 17 -9.68 10.32 5.20
C GLU A 17 -8.30 10.82 4.72
N GLN A 18 -7.23 10.58 5.49
CA GLN A 18 -5.85 10.92 5.08
C GLN A 18 -5.43 10.10 3.85
N ILE A 19 -5.78 8.81 3.83
CA ILE A 19 -5.53 7.93 2.67
C ILE A 19 -6.27 8.42 1.43
N GLN A 20 -7.54 8.80 1.56
CA GLN A 20 -8.31 9.35 0.44
C GLN A 20 -7.72 10.64 -0.11
N GLN A 21 -7.27 11.54 0.79
CA GLN A 21 -6.59 12.78 0.39
C GLN A 21 -5.24 12.52 -0.27
N ALA A 22 -4.49 11.50 0.17
CA ALA A 22 -3.25 11.10 -0.47
C ALA A 22 -3.50 10.54 -1.88
N ALA A 23 -4.47 9.63 -2.02
CA ALA A 23 -4.86 9.07 -3.31
C ALA A 23 -5.26 10.14 -4.34
N ALA A 24 -5.97 11.19 -3.91
CA ALA A 24 -6.36 12.30 -4.79
C ALA A 24 -5.19 13.14 -5.33
N ARG A 25 -4.01 13.05 -4.68
CA ARG A 25 -2.79 13.79 -5.05
C ARG A 25 -1.77 12.93 -5.80
N LEU A 26 -1.85 11.61 -5.64
CA LEU A 26 -0.96 10.66 -6.29
C LEU A 26 -1.47 10.29 -7.68
N VAL A 27 -0.54 10.15 -8.63
CA VAL A 27 -0.84 9.54 -9.92
C VAL A 27 -1.12 8.05 -9.69
N PRO A 28 -2.24 7.49 -10.20
CA PRO A 28 -2.50 6.07 -10.07
C PRO A 28 -1.45 5.21 -10.79
N ALA A 29 -1.07 4.09 -10.18
CA ALA A 29 -0.05 3.18 -10.72
C ALA A 29 -0.42 2.58 -12.08
N HIS A 30 -1.73 2.47 -12.37
CA HIS A 30 -2.23 1.95 -13.64
C HIS A 30 -2.26 3.00 -14.78
N SER A 31 -1.99 4.27 -14.48
CA SER A 31 -1.83 5.33 -15.50
C SER A 31 -0.37 5.58 -15.90
N GLU A 32 0.58 4.90 -15.29
CA GLU A 32 2.02 4.99 -15.58
C GLU A 32 2.61 3.65 -16.04
N THR A 33 3.90 3.65 -16.39
CA THR A 33 4.67 2.42 -16.59
C THR A 33 4.77 1.65 -15.28
N PHE A 34 4.05 0.53 -15.21
CA PHE A 34 3.97 -0.34 -14.05
C PHE A 34 5.37 -0.70 -13.49
N SER A 35 5.58 -0.44 -12.19
CA SER A 35 6.79 -0.90 -11.51
C SER A 35 6.67 -2.39 -11.20
N LYS A 36 7.50 -3.21 -11.86
CA LYS A 36 7.59 -4.67 -11.61
C LYS A 36 8.07 -5.02 -10.20
N ASN A 37 8.64 -4.07 -9.47
CA ASN A 37 9.19 -4.27 -8.13
C ASN A 37 8.16 -4.00 -7.01
N GLN A 38 6.97 -3.51 -7.37
CA GLN A 38 5.90 -3.22 -6.43
C GLN A 38 4.66 -4.02 -6.85
N ALA A 39 4.29 -5.02 -6.06
CA ALA A 39 3.21 -5.93 -6.42
C ALA A 39 1.87 -5.65 -5.74
N TRP A 40 1.81 -4.80 -4.72
CA TRP A 40 0.59 -4.60 -3.92
C TRP A 40 -0.01 -3.21 -4.09
N PHE A 41 -1.33 -3.20 -4.28
CA PHE A 41 -2.13 -2.01 -4.55
C PHE A 41 -3.32 -1.92 -3.61
N ALA A 42 -3.79 -0.71 -3.36
CA ALA A 42 -5.11 -0.45 -2.80
C ALA A 42 -5.97 0.28 -3.84
N LEU A 43 -7.24 -0.10 -3.94
CA LEU A 43 -8.24 0.61 -4.73
C LEU A 43 -8.83 1.76 -3.91
N VAL A 44 -8.53 3.00 -4.31
CA VAL A 44 -9.01 4.22 -3.62
C VAL A 44 -9.52 5.22 -4.65
N GLY A 45 -10.76 5.67 -4.50
CA GLY A 45 -11.35 6.67 -5.42
C GLY A 45 -11.42 6.24 -6.89
N GLY A 46 -11.36 4.94 -7.17
CA GLY A 46 -11.29 4.39 -8.53
C GLY A 46 -9.87 4.19 -9.08
N GLY A 47 -8.84 4.64 -8.36
CA GLY A 47 -7.44 4.46 -8.72
C GLY A 47 -6.75 3.30 -8.00
N LEU A 48 -5.87 2.59 -8.69
CA LEU A 48 -4.91 1.66 -8.09
C LEU A 48 -3.67 2.43 -7.64
N HIS A 49 -3.34 2.35 -6.36
CA HIS A 49 -2.17 3.00 -5.77
C HIS A 49 -1.32 2.01 -5.00
N TYR A 50 0.01 2.13 -5.09
CA TYR A 50 0.93 1.31 -4.33
C TYR A 50 0.73 1.50 -2.83
N VAL A 51 0.57 0.39 -2.09
CA VAL A 51 0.18 0.44 -0.67
C VAL A 51 1.19 1.17 0.22
N VAL A 52 2.50 1.06 -0.08
CA VAL A 52 3.56 1.73 0.68
C VAL A 52 3.56 3.23 0.41
N ASP A 53 3.53 3.61 -0.87
CA ASP A 53 3.56 5.02 -1.28
C ASP A 53 2.29 5.77 -0.83
N LEU A 54 1.16 5.06 -0.76
CA LEU A 54 -0.10 5.62 -0.27
C LEU A 54 -0.04 5.98 1.22
N LEU A 55 0.55 5.11 2.06
CA LEU A 55 0.74 5.40 3.49
C LEU A 55 1.79 6.49 3.70
N ASP A 56 2.91 6.39 3.00
CA ASP A 56 3.98 7.39 3.07
C ASP A 56 3.46 8.78 2.70
N ALA A 57 2.69 8.91 1.61
CA ALA A 57 2.08 10.18 1.22
C ALA A 57 0.99 10.68 2.20
N ALA A 58 0.30 9.79 2.90
CA ALA A 58 -0.76 10.16 3.84
C ALA A 58 -0.22 10.62 5.20
N THR A 59 0.92 10.09 5.64
CA THR A 59 1.44 10.30 7.00
C THR A 59 2.87 10.83 7.06
N GLY A 60 3.61 10.84 5.96
CA GLY A 60 5.04 11.16 5.92
C GLY A 60 5.93 10.09 6.56
N HIS A 61 5.41 8.87 6.73
CA HIS A 61 6.10 7.78 7.39
C HIS A 61 6.00 6.52 6.55
N ARG A 62 7.15 6.01 6.13
CA ARG A 62 7.23 4.80 5.31
C ARG A 62 6.99 3.57 6.19
N PRO A 63 5.98 2.73 5.90
CA PRO A 63 5.73 1.51 6.69
C PRO A 63 6.94 0.56 6.65
N SER A 64 7.16 -0.16 7.75
CA SER A 64 8.32 -1.06 7.93
C SER A 64 8.43 -2.14 6.84
N ASN A 65 7.31 -2.60 6.30
CA ASN A 65 7.24 -3.52 5.18
C ASN A 65 5.86 -3.41 4.47
N VAL A 66 5.72 -4.09 3.34
CA VAL A 66 4.48 -4.06 2.54
C VAL A 66 3.32 -4.72 3.30
N GLU A 67 3.58 -5.75 4.10
CA GLU A 67 2.59 -6.44 4.93
C GLU A 67 1.94 -5.47 5.92
N THR A 68 2.76 -4.66 6.59
CA THR A 68 2.32 -3.60 7.49
C THR A 68 1.44 -2.59 6.75
N ALA A 69 1.84 -2.21 5.53
CA ALA A 69 1.08 -1.29 4.71
C ALA A 69 -0.31 -1.84 4.34
N ARG A 70 -0.35 -3.09 3.88
CA ARG A 70 -1.57 -3.78 3.50
C ARG A 70 -2.53 -3.95 4.67
N ALA A 71 -2.01 -4.39 5.81
CA ALA A 71 -2.83 -4.63 7.00
C ALA A 71 -3.51 -3.34 7.48
N ALA A 72 -2.79 -2.21 7.44
CA ALA A 72 -3.36 -0.91 7.79
C ALA A 72 -4.46 -0.50 6.80
N LEU A 73 -4.23 -0.61 5.50
CA LEU A 73 -5.23 -0.23 4.48
C LEU A 73 -6.46 -1.16 4.47
N ASP A 74 -6.26 -2.45 4.70
CA ASP A 74 -7.34 -3.42 4.86
C ASP A 74 -8.19 -3.12 6.09
N THR A 75 -7.55 -2.79 7.22
CA THR A 75 -8.26 -2.35 8.45
C THR A 75 -9.11 -1.10 8.18
N LEU A 76 -8.64 -0.18 7.33
CA LEU A 76 -9.40 1.02 6.93
C LEU A 76 -10.49 0.74 5.88
N GLY A 77 -10.62 -0.51 5.42
CA GLY A 77 -11.64 -0.96 4.48
C GLY A 77 -11.30 -0.68 3.01
N PHE A 78 -10.02 -0.49 2.66
CA PHE A 78 -9.60 -0.34 1.27
C PHE A 78 -9.29 -1.72 0.66
N PRO A 79 -9.91 -2.09 -0.48
CA PRO A 79 -9.62 -3.35 -1.14
C PRO A 79 -8.16 -3.45 -1.56
N GLY A 80 -7.46 -4.47 -1.07
CA GLY A 80 -6.10 -4.81 -1.48
C GLY A 80 -6.07 -5.70 -2.72
N LEU A 81 -5.18 -5.39 -3.66
CA LEU A 81 -4.97 -6.11 -4.90
C LEU A 81 -3.48 -6.44 -5.07
N CYS A 82 -3.18 -7.55 -5.75
CA CYS A 82 -1.80 -7.95 -6.05
C CYS A 82 -1.62 -8.21 -7.54
N LEU A 83 -0.46 -7.87 -8.08
CA LEU A 83 0.02 -8.45 -9.31
C LEU A 83 0.30 -9.94 -9.11
N ALA A 84 -0.41 -10.78 -9.85
CA ALA A 84 -0.23 -12.22 -9.85
C ALA A 84 0.40 -12.68 -11.17
N TYR A 85 1.70 -12.96 -11.14
CA TYR A 85 2.36 -13.79 -12.16
C TYR A 85 2.47 -15.22 -11.61
N GLY A 86 2.53 -16.25 -12.47
CA GLY A 86 2.53 -17.65 -12.03
C GLY A 86 3.58 -17.98 -10.96
N SER A 87 4.77 -17.39 -11.07
CA SER A 87 5.79 -17.46 -10.02
C SER A 87 5.33 -16.77 -8.74
N LEU A 88 4.89 -15.52 -8.78
CA LEU A 88 4.40 -14.78 -7.61
C LEU A 88 3.28 -15.51 -6.83
N LEU A 89 2.43 -16.27 -7.52
CA LEU A 89 1.42 -17.15 -6.91
C LEU A 89 2.01 -18.41 -6.29
N ALA A 90 3.00 -19.02 -6.93
CA ALA A 90 3.66 -20.23 -6.45
C ALA A 90 4.67 -19.95 -5.32
N ASP A 91 5.30 -18.78 -5.37
CA ASP A 91 6.56 -18.47 -4.70
C ASP A 91 6.46 -17.31 -3.71
N GLY A 92 5.42 -16.47 -3.83
CA GLY A 92 5.39 -15.16 -3.18
C GLY A 92 6.26 -14.13 -3.91
N HIS A 93 6.23 -12.88 -3.46
CA HIS A 93 7.01 -11.82 -4.09
C HIS A 93 8.51 -11.96 -3.75
N PRO A 94 9.44 -11.93 -4.72
CA PRO A 94 10.87 -12.17 -4.46
C PRO A 94 11.50 -11.20 -3.45
N ALA A 95 11.03 -9.94 -3.39
CA ALA A 95 11.52 -8.98 -2.40
C ALA A 95 11.09 -9.28 -0.94
N HIS A 96 10.30 -10.34 -0.71
CA HIS A 96 9.83 -10.81 0.60
C HIS A 96 10.42 -12.18 0.97
N ARG A 97 11.35 -12.70 0.17
CA ARG A 97 12.13 -13.90 0.52
C ARG A 97 13.42 -13.41 1.17
N GLU A 98 13.47 -13.52 2.50
CA GLU A 98 14.70 -13.37 3.29
C GLU A 98 15.79 -14.36 2.84
#